data_AF-A0A972WGU6-F1
#
_entry.id   AF-A0A972WGU6-F1
#
_cell.length_a   1.000
_cell.length_b   1.000
_cell.length_c   1.000
_cell.angle_alpha   90.00
_cell.angle_beta   90.00
_cell.angle_gamma   90.00
#
_symmetry.space_group_name_H-M   'P 1'
#
loop_
_entity.id
_entity.type
_entity.pdbx_description
1 polymer ?
#
loop_
_entity_poly.entity_id
_entity_poly.type
_entity_poly.pdbx_seq_one_letter_code
_entity_poly.pdbx_strand_id
1 'polypeptide(L)'
;LFSIGFLVALIMFLSSGRKVKLPMLGFASSFAELKPLIALAFCFSWAALSGLLGLSAAYGAFIAGLIIGNSNERTAMIEVTHPIQSILMMVFFLSIGLLIDLDYIWENLAIVATLFFVVAIFKTVLNVALLGLLGQPWQHAFIAGLLTSQIGEFSFLLSVVGVNAGVISSDESRLVISVTVMSLALSPIWVFTARRLRLLAQYGVTEAGELMRMVYGPEAEMVALTFDGAMSETQRSRRRVALFLRRHRLKRKRAKDQRETLLKAEDAHSGPADSPITAADAKPAALKPTTPKPDAAKEEKPKKPDTK
;
A
#
# COMPACT_ATOMS: atom_id res chain seq x y z
N LEU A 1 37.23 -26.44 4.93
CA LEU A 1 38.29 -25.51 4.46
C LEU A 1 38.00 -24.95 3.07
N PHE A 2 37.77 -25.79 2.05
CA PHE A 2 37.45 -25.34 0.69
C PHE A 2 36.23 -24.39 0.63
N SER A 3 35.12 -24.75 1.30
CA SER A 3 33.90 -23.92 1.35
C SER A 3 34.11 -22.56 2.02
N ILE A 4 34.97 -22.50 3.04
CA ILE A 4 35.31 -21.25 3.75
C ILE A 4 36.17 -20.36 2.84
N GLY A 5 37.16 -20.94 2.15
CA GLY A 5 37.98 -20.23 1.18
C GLY A 5 37.16 -19.69 0.00
N PHE A 6 36.21 -20.49 -0.51
CA PHE A 6 35.28 -20.04 -1.54
C PHE A 6 34.40 -18.87 -1.06
N LEU A 7 33.88 -18.95 0.17
CA LEU A 7 33.07 -17.87 0.76
C LEU A 7 33.88 -16.57 0.93
N VAL A 8 35.12 -16.66 1.39
CA VAL A 8 36.02 -15.49 1.51
C VAL A 8 36.37 -14.91 0.13
N ALA A 9 36.70 -15.74 -0.85
CA ALA A 9 36.99 -15.31 -2.21
C ALA A 9 35.76 -14.62 -2.85
N LEU A 10 34.57 -15.16 -2.62
CA LEU A 10 33.31 -14.58 -3.07
C LEU A 10 33.08 -13.21 -2.42
N ILE A 11 33.25 -13.08 -1.10
CA ILE A 11 33.09 -11.79 -0.40
C ILE A 11 34.08 -10.75 -0.95
N MET A 12 35.35 -11.13 -1.16
CA MET A 12 36.36 -10.23 -1.74
C MET A 12 36.04 -9.82 -3.18
N PHE A 13 35.52 -10.76 -3.99
CA PHE A 13 35.10 -10.49 -5.36
C PHE A 13 33.93 -9.50 -5.40
N LEU A 14 32.91 -9.69 -4.55
CA LEU A 14 31.77 -8.76 -4.47
C LEU A 14 32.15 -7.39 -3.90
N SER A 15 33.07 -7.33 -2.93
CA SER A 15 33.54 -6.07 -2.33
C SER A 15 34.41 -5.22 -3.26
N SER A 16 34.84 -5.76 -4.41
CA SER A 16 35.77 -5.08 -5.32
C SER A 16 35.16 -3.90 -6.10
N GLY A 17 33.89 -3.53 -5.87
CA GLY A 17 33.24 -2.34 -6.44
C GLY A 17 33.12 -2.33 -7.98
N ARG A 18 33.57 -3.38 -8.66
CA ARG A 18 33.52 -3.53 -10.11
C ARG A 18 32.16 -4.11 -10.50
N LYS A 19 31.40 -3.36 -11.30
CA LYS A 19 30.15 -3.84 -11.89
C LYS A 19 30.47 -5.02 -12.80
N VAL A 20 29.90 -6.19 -12.52
CA VAL A 20 30.18 -7.41 -13.26
C VAL A 20 29.44 -7.34 -14.60
N LYS A 21 30.18 -7.33 -15.70
CA LYS A 21 29.61 -7.54 -17.03
C LYS A 21 29.40 -9.04 -17.20
N LEU A 22 28.16 -9.50 -17.13
CA LEU A 22 27.82 -10.90 -17.37
C LEU A 22 27.75 -11.14 -18.89
N PRO A 23 28.71 -11.87 -19.50
CA PRO A 23 28.74 -12.05 -20.95
C PRO A 23 27.49 -12.76 -21.48
N MET A 24 26.88 -13.65 -20.69
CA MET A 24 25.60 -14.30 -21.04
C MET A 24 24.41 -13.33 -21.13
N LEU A 25 24.40 -12.21 -20.39
CA LEU A 25 23.32 -11.22 -20.48
C LEU A 25 23.42 -10.34 -21.72
N GLY A 26 24.62 -10.21 -22.31
CA GLY A 26 24.81 -9.56 -23.61
C GLY A 26 24.25 -10.35 -24.79
N PHE A 27 24.07 -11.67 -24.65
CA PHE A 27 23.39 -12.50 -25.66
C PHE A 27 21.84 -12.38 -25.53
N ALA A 28 21.36 -12.17 -24.30
CA ALA A 28 19.95 -11.97 -23.97
C ALA A 28 19.38 -10.61 -24.43
N SER A 29 20.24 -9.62 -24.71
CA SER A 29 19.80 -8.28 -25.10
C SER A 29 19.06 -8.28 -26.44
N SER A 30 19.20 -9.34 -27.24
CA SER A 30 18.55 -9.46 -28.55
C SER A 30 17.06 -9.84 -28.46
N PHE A 31 16.61 -10.47 -27.36
CA PHE A 31 15.21 -10.92 -27.21
C PHE A 31 14.73 -10.77 -25.76
N ALA A 32 13.76 -9.88 -25.54
CA ALA A 32 13.20 -9.61 -24.21
C ALA A 32 12.62 -10.87 -23.55
N GLU A 33 12.03 -11.76 -24.34
CA GLU A 33 11.39 -13.01 -23.88
C GLU A 33 12.37 -14.03 -23.29
N LEU A 34 13.66 -13.97 -23.63
CA LEU A 34 14.67 -14.91 -23.13
C LEU A 34 15.22 -14.50 -21.75
N LYS A 35 15.04 -13.24 -21.35
CA LYS A 35 15.59 -12.70 -20.11
C LYS A 35 15.16 -13.46 -18.85
N PRO A 36 13.86 -13.81 -18.65
CA PRO A 36 13.45 -14.58 -17.47
C PRO A 36 14.06 -15.99 -17.47
N LEU A 37 14.13 -16.63 -18.64
CA LEU A 37 14.70 -17.98 -18.77
C LEU A 37 16.20 -17.98 -18.44
N ILE A 38 16.94 -16.97 -18.89
CA ILE A 38 18.36 -16.81 -18.59
C ILE A 38 18.58 -16.50 -17.11
N ALA A 39 17.74 -15.66 -16.50
CA ALA A 39 17.80 -15.39 -15.06
C ALA A 39 17.60 -16.67 -14.23
N LEU A 40 16.61 -17.49 -14.58
CA LEU A 40 16.37 -18.79 -13.94
C LEU A 40 17.48 -19.79 -14.19
N ALA A 41 17.93 -19.94 -15.44
CA ALA A 41 19.03 -20.84 -15.80
C ALA A 41 20.30 -20.47 -15.02
N PHE A 42 20.60 -19.18 -14.88
CA PHE A 42 21.71 -18.69 -14.07
C PHE A 42 21.52 -19.04 -12.59
N CYS A 43 20.34 -18.76 -12.02
CA CYS A 43 20.01 -19.12 -10.64
C CYS A 43 20.20 -20.62 -10.36
N PHE A 44 19.62 -21.48 -11.19
CA PHE A 44 19.75 -22.94 -11.04
C PHE A 44 21.16 -23.44 -11.30
N SER A 45 21.91 -22.84 -12.21
CA SER A 45 23.32 -23.19 -12.44
C SER A 45 24.16 -22.95 -11.20
N TRP A 46 24.00 -21.80 -10.54
CA TRP A 46 24.70 -21.51 -9.29
C TRP A 46 24.20 -22.34 -8.12
N ALA A 47 22.89 -22.64 -8.04
CA ALA A 47 22.33 -23.54 -7.05
C ALA A 47 22.92 -24.96 -7.19
N ALA A 48 22.99 -25.49 -8.42
CA ALA A 48 23.58 -26.78 -8.73
C ALA A 48 25.09 -26.80 -8.44
N LEU A 49 25.82 -25.75 -8.85
CA LEU A 49 27.24 -25.62 -8.55
C LEU A 49 27.50 -25.59 -7.04
N SER A 50 26.68 -24.87 -6.27
CA SER A 50 26.76 -24.85 -4.80
C SER A 50 26.56 -26.27 -4.22
N GLY A 51 25.57 -27.00 -4.72
CA GLY A 51 25.35 -28.40 -4.34
C GLY A 51 26.55 -29.31 -4.64
N LEU A 52 27.20 -29.16 -5.79
CA LEU A 52 28.42 -29.90 -6.15
C LEU A 52 29.60 -29.59 -5.22
N LEU A 53 29.63 -28.39 -4.63
CA LEU A 53 30.63 -27.98 -3.64
C LEU A 53 30.29 -28.41 -2.20
N GLY A 54 29.22 -29.17 -2.00
CA GLY A 54 28.74 -29.58 -0.68
C GLY A 54 28.10 -28.46 0.13
N LEU A 55 27.69 -27.37 -0.51
CA LEU A 55 26.96 -26.26 0.08
C LEU A 55 25.46 -26.39 -0.20
N SER A 56 24.62 -25.72 0.60
CA SER A 56 23.17 -25.70 0.33
C SER A 56 22.86 -25.05 -1.01
N ALA A 57 21.88 -25.57 -1.75
CA ALA A 57 21.39 -24.99 -3.00
C ALA A 57 20.90 -23.54 -2.80
N ALA A 58 20.33 -23.22 -1.63
CA ALA A 58 19.87 -21.87 -1.30
C ALA A 58 21.02 -20.85 -1.26
N TYR A 59 22.22 -21.27 -0.84
CA TYR A 59 23.40 -20.43 -0.85
C TYR A 59 23.83 -20.09 -2.29
N GLY A 60 23.79 -21.07 -3.20
CA GLY A 60 24.07 -20.84 -4.62
C GLY A 60 23.06 -19.89 -5.28
N ALA A 61 21.78 -20.07 -5.00
CA ALA A 61 20.72 -19.16 -5.49
C ALA A 61 20.92 -17.73 -4.96
N PHE A 62 21.32 -17.57 -3.70
CA PHE A 62 21.66 -16.27 -3.12
C PHE A 62 22.85 -15.61 -3.82
N ILE A 63 23.90 -16.37 -4.12
CA ILE A 63 25.06 -15.89 -4.89
C ILE A 63 24.64 -15.41 -6.27
N ALA A 64 23.83 -16.20 -6.99
CA ALA A 64 23.32 -15.79 -8.30
C ALA A 64 22.58 -14.46 -8.23
N GLY A 65 21.71 -14.28 -7.21
CA GLY A 65 21.01 -13.04 -6.95
C GLY A 65 21.94 -11.86 -6.69
N LEU A 66 23.00 -12.05 -5.89
CA LEU A 66 23.99 -11.00 -5.64
C LEU A 66 24.79 -10.63 -6.89
N ILE A 67 25.16 -11.61 -7.72
CA ILE A 67 25.91 -11.36 -8.96
C ILE A 67 25.04 -10.59 -9.97
N ILE A 68 23.78 -10.99 -10.15
CA ILE A 68 22.81 -10.26 -10.96
C ILE A 68 22.58 -8.85 -10.39
N GLY A 69 22.47 -8.76 -9.06
CA GLY A 69 22.32 -7.52 -8.30
C GLY A 69 23.47 -6.53 -8.49
N ASN A 70 24.68 -7.01 -8.76
CA ASN A 70 25.86 -6.17 -9.00
C ASN A 70 26.18 -5.98 -10.50
N SER A 71 25.28 -6.41 -11.39
CA SER A 71 25.44 -6.27 -12.84
C SER A 71 24.82 -4.96 -13.37
N ASN A 72 25.25 -4.53 -14.56
CA ASN A 72 24.67 -3.34 -15.23
C ASN A 72 23.19 -3.53 -15.59
N GLU A 73 22.75 -4.77 -15.80
CA GLU A 73 21.39 -5.13 -16.23
C GLU A 73 20.47 -5.47 -15.04
N ARG A 74 20.89 -5.15 -13.80
CA ARG A 74 20.16 -5.46 -12.57
C ARG A 74 18.67 -5.14 -12.66
N THR A 75 18.33 -3.91 -13.07
CA THR A 75 16.94 -3.43 -13.08
C THR A 75 16.07 -4.28 -14.00
N ALA A 76 16.55 -4.55 -15.21
CA ALA A 76 15.84 -5.38 -16.18
C ALA A 76 15.69 -6.83 -15.69
N MET A 77 16.71 -7.40 -15.03
CA MET A 77 16.65 -8.76 -14.49
C MET A 77 15.69 -8.88 -13.30
N ILE A 78 15.64 -7.88 -12.42
CA ILE A 78 14.72 -7.88 -11.28
C ILE A 78 13.28 -7.82 -11.77
N GLU A 79 12.98 -6.96 -12.74
CA GLU A 79 11.63 -6.79 -13.29
C GLU A 79 11.10 -8.09 -13.92
N VAL A 80 11.91 -8.78 -14.72
CA VAL A 80 11.50 -10.04 -15.35
C VAL A 80 11.41 -11.23 -14.37
N THR A 81 12.16 -11.18 -13.26
CA THR A 81 12.18 -12.28 -12.27
C THR A 81 11.07 -12.13 -11.23
N HIS A 82 10.60 -10.90 -10.97
CA HIS A 82 9.57 -10.60 -9.98
C HIS A 82 8.30 -11.49 -10.10
N PRO A 83 7.65 -11.64 -11.27
CA PRO A 83 6.46 -12.49 -11.37
C PRO A 83 6.76 -13.97 -11.08
N ILE A 84 7.93 -14.46 -11.50
CA ILE A 84 8.34 -15.85 -11.23
C ILE A 84 8.56 -16.05 -9.74
N GLN A 85 9.24 -15.12 -9.08
CA GLN A 85 9.44 -15.15 -7.63
C GLN A 85 8.11 -15.22 -6.89
N SER A 86 7.11 -14.43 -7.30
CA SER A 86 5.77 -14.46 -6.69
C SER A 86 5.10 -15.82 -6.81
N ILE A 87 5.21 -16.48 -7.98
CA ILE A 87 4.67 -17.84 -8.18
C ILE A 87 5.44 -18.85 -7.32
N LEU A 88 6.77 -18.79 -7.29
CA LEU A 88 7.58 -19.70 -6.49
C LEU A 88 7.33 -19.53 -4.98
N MET A 89 7.12 -18.30 -4.52
CA MET A 89 6.70 -18.01 -3.15
C MET A 89 5.33 -18.63 -2.85
N MET A 90 4.36 -18.48 -3.75
CA MET A 90 3.05 -19.12 -3.60
C MET A 90 3.16 -20.64 -3.49
N VAL A 91 3.95 -21.27 -4.37
CA VAL A 91 4.19 -22.72 -4.34
C VAL A 91 4.91 -23.14 -3.05
N PHE A 92 5.91 -22.37 -2.61
CA PHE A 92 6.63 -22.61 -1.37
C PHE A 92 5.70 -22.60 -0.15
N PHE A 93 4.87 -21.57 -0.01
CA PHE A 93 3.89 -21.49 1.08
C PHE A 93 2.82 -22.58 1.00
N LEU A 94 2.38 -22.96 -0.21
CA LEU A 94 1.48 -24.10 -0.41
C LEU A 94 2.13 -25.41 0.03
N SER A 95 3.36 -25.68 -0.38
CA SER A 95 4.10 -26.87 0.01
C SER A 95 4.33 -26.94 1.52
N ILE A 96 4.63 -25.81 2.17
CA ILE A 96 4.69 -25.73 3.62
C ILE A 96 3.33 -26.13 4.21
N GLY A 97 2.23 -25.58 3.71
CA GLY A 97 0.88 -25.89 4.14
C GLY A 97 0.54 -27.39 4.08
N LEU A 98 1.03 -28.08 3.05
CA LEU A 98 0.87 -29.53 2.88
C LEU A 98 1.77 -30.36 3.79
N LEU A 99 2.87 -29.79 4.28
CA LEU A 99 3.80 -30.45 5.19
C LEU A 99 3.35 -30.33 6.67
N ILE A 100 2.35 -29.51 6.94
CA ILE A 100 1.80 -29.33 8.29
C ILE A 100 1.03 -30.58 8.69
N ASP A 101 1.44 -31.16 9.80
CA ASP A 101 0.68 -32.18 10.51
C ASP A 101 -0.16 -31.49 11.61
N LEU A 102 -1.44 -31.25 11.33
CA LEU A 102 -2.34 -30.57 12.27
C LEU A 102 -2.64 -31.44 13.49
N ASP A 103 -2.69 -32.76 13.31
CA ASP A 103 -2.96 -33.71 14.39
C ASP A 103 -1.79 -33.67 15.39
N TYR A 104 -0.55 -33.71 14.89
CA TYR A 104 0.64 -33.57 15.72
C TYR A 104 0.68 -32.27 16.52
N ILE A 105 0.29 -31.14 15.89
CA ILE A 105 0.23 -29.83 16.57
C ILE A 105 -0.81 -29.85 17.68
N TRP A 106 -1.95 -30.51 17.46
CA TRP A 106 -3.02 -30.55 18.45
C TRP A 106 -2.65 -31.42 19.66
N GLU A 107 -2.02 -32.56 19.41
CA GLU A 107 -1.53 -33.46 20.47
C GLU A 107 -0.39 -32.84 21.28
N ASN A 108 0.51 -32.09 20.62
CA ASN A 108 1.71 -31.52 21.24
C ASN A 108 1.63 -30.00 21.43
N LEU A 109 0.41 -29.45 21.50
CA LEU A 109 0.17 -28.00 21.47
C LEU A 109 0.96 -27.25 22.55
N ALA A 110 1.06 -27.82 23.76
CA ALA A 110 1.80 -27.24 24.87
C ALA A 110 3.30 -27.11 24.56
N ILE A 111 3.91 -28.15 23.97
CA ILE A 111 5.34 -28.18 23.63
C ILE A 111 5.60 -27.21 22.47
N VAL A 112 4.78 -27.29 21.41
CA VAL A 112 4.91 -26.43 20.22
C VAL A 112 4.75 -24.95 20.60
N ALA A 113 3.74 -24.60 21.38
CA ALA A 113 3.52 -23.23 21.82
C ALA A 113 4.64 -22.73 22.72
N THR A 114 5.08 -23.54 23.69
CA THR A 114 6.19 -23.17 24.58
C THR A 114 7.47 -22.94 23.79
N LEU A 115 7.83 -23.84 22.89
CA LEU A 115 9.02 -23.70 22.07
C LEU A 115 8.94 -22.49 21.13
N PHE A 116 7.77 -22.26 20.52
CA PHE A 116 7.51 -21.07 19.73
C PHE A 116 7.76 -19.77 20.51
N PHE A 117 7.16 -19.63 21.69
CA PHE A 117 7.35 -18.43 22.52
C PHE A 117 8.78 -18.27 23.02
N VAL A 118 9.43 -19.36 23.43
CA VAL A 118 10.84 -19.34 23.85
C VAL A 118 11.71 -18.86 22.71
N VAL A 119 11.59 -19.43 21.51
CA VAL A 119 12.39 -19.03 20.35
C VAL A 119 12.10 -17.59 19.95
N ALA A 120 10.83 -17.18 19.93
CA ALA A 120 10.47 -15.82 19.55
C ALA A 120 10.96 -14.77 20.56
N ILE A 121 10.79 -14.99 21.86
CA ILE A 121 11.25 -14.08 22.90
C ILE A 121 12.77 -14.03 22.90
N PHE A 122 13.43 -15.20 22.90
CA PHE A 122 14.88 -15.29 22.91
C PHE A 122 15.50 -14.56 21.71
N LYS A 123 14.98 -14.81 20.50
CA LYS A 123 15.49 -14.19 19.27
C LYS A 123 15.22 -12.68 19.25
N THR A 124 14.07 -12.24 19.75
CA THR A 124 13.78 -10.81 19.93
C THR A 124 14.80 -10.18 20.89
N VAL A 125 14.95 -10.71 22.10
CA VAL A 125 15.87 -10.17 23.12
C VAL A 125 17.30 -10.12 22.60
N LEU A 126 17.78 -11.19 21.95
CA LEU A 126 19.10 -11.25 21.37
C LEU A 126 19.30 -10.17 20.29
N ASN A 127 18.34 -10.02 19.37
CA ASN A 127 18.41 -8.99 18.34
C ASN A 127 18.41 -7.57 18.92
N VAL A 128 17.55 -7.30 19.91
CA VAL A 128 17.46 -5.99 20.57
C VAL A 128 18.74 -5.67 21.33
N ALA A 129 19.29 -6.65 22.06
CA ALA A 129 20.53 -6.50 22.80
C ALA A 129 21.70 -6.21 21.85
N LEU A 130 21.82 -6.96 20.75
CA LEU A 130 22.84 -6.69 19.73
C LEU A 130 22.70 -5.29 19.14
N LEU A 131 21.50 -4.89 18.70
CA LEU A 131 21.27 -3.56 18.15
C LEU A 131 21.55 -2.45 19.17
N GLY A 132 21.23 -2.67 20.44
CA GLY A 132 21.59 -1.76 21.53
C GLY A 132 23.09 -1.64 21.73
N LEU A 133 23.84 -2.75 21.66
CA LEU A 133 25.31 -2.75 21.72
C LEU A 133 25.94 -2.04 20.51
N LEU A 134 25.29 -2.07 19.35
CA LEU A 134 25.66 -1.29 18.16
C LEU A 134 25.30 0.22 18.27
N GLY A 135 24.76 0.66 19.41
CA GLY A 135 24.44 2.07 19.68
C GLY A 135 23.11 2.53 19.08
N GLN A 136 22.22 1.62 18.68
CA GLN A 136 20.89 1.99 18.19
C GLN A 136 19.98 2.43 19.35
N PRO A 137 19.14 3.48 19.16
CA PRO A 137 18.17 3.89 20.17
C PRO A 137 17.22 2.73 20.52
N TRP A 138 16.88 2.56 21.80
CA TRP A 138 16.08 1.43 22.30
C TRP A 138 14.79 1.19 21.51
N GLN A 139 14.08 2.26 21.14
CA GLN A 139 12.87 2.16 20.34
C GLN A 139 13.12 1.51 18.97
N HIS A 140 14.20 1.91 18.29
CA HIS A 140 14.58 1.38 16.98
C HIS A 140 15.08 -0.06 17.12
N ALA A 141 15.93 -0.33 18.12
CA ALA A 141 16.43 -1.66 18.42
C ALA A 141 15.28 -2.64 18.71
N PHE A 142 14.31 -2.23 19.53
CA PHE A 142 13.15 -3.04 19.89
C PHE A 142 12.29 -3.41 18.69
N ILE A 143 11.90 -2.42 17.89
CA ILE A 143 11.05 -2.64 16.71
C ILE A 143 11.77 -3.49 15.66
N ALA A 144 13.03 -3.19 15.38
CA ALA A 144 13.83 -3.95 14.42
C ALA A 144 14.03 -5.40 14.91
N GLY A 145 14.38 -5.59 16.18
CA GLY A 145 14.54 -6.92 16.77
C GLY A 145 13.26 -7.74 16.74
N LEU A 146 12.11 -7.10 17.00
CA LEU A 146 10.78 -7.72 16.94
C LEU A 146 10.42 -8.15 15.51
N LEU A 147 10.69 -7.30 14.50
CA LEU A 147 10.43 -7.62 13.09
C LEU A 147 11.33 -8.74 12.56
N THR A 148 12.56 -8.87 13.07
CA THR A 148 13.52 -9.91 12.67
C THR A 148 13.36 -11.21 13.47
N SER A 149 12.49 -11.23 14.48
CA SER A 149 12.32 -12.39 15.38
C SER A 149 11.62 -13.59 14.74
N GLN A 150 10.97 -13.42 13.60
CA GLN A 150 10.26 -14.52 12.93
C GLN A 150 11.23 -15.65 12.56
N ILE A 151 10.76 -16.89 12.69
CA ILE A 151 11.50 -18.06 12.22
C ILE A 151 11.43 -18.09 10.69
N GLY A 152 12.60 -18.15 10.05
CA GLY A 152 12.69 -18.14 8.59
C GLY A 152 12.49 -19.52 7.97
N GLU A 153 12.14 -19.52 6.69
CA GLU A 153 12.04 -20.69 5.79
C GLU A 153 13.26 -21.62 5.78
N PHE A 154 14.44 -21.07 6.06
CA PHE A 154 15.68 -21.83 6.15
C PHE A 154 15.65 -22.91 7.24
N SER A 155 14.82 -22.75 8.27
CA SER A 155 14.69 -23.73 9.36
C SER A 155 14.11 -25.06 8.85
N PHE A 156 13.21 -25.02 7.86
CA PHE A 156 12.70 -26.23 7.20
C PHE A 156 13.81 -26.96 6.46
N LEU A 157 14.61 -26.21 5.70
CA LEU A 157 15.69 -26.77 4.91
C LEU A 157 16.74 -27.42 5.83
N LEU A 158 17.08 -26.75 6.94
CA LEU A 158 17.96 -27.31 7.97
C LEU A 158 17.36 -28.54 8.65
N SER A 159 16.06 -28.57 8.91
CA SER A 159 15.38 -29.74 9.49
C SER A 159 15.51 -30.96 8.58
N VAL A 160 15.21 -30.80 7.28
CA VAL A 160 15.33 -31.89 6.30
C VAL A 160 16.77 -32.37 6.18
N VAL A 161 17.73 -31.44 6.12
CA VAL A 161 19.17 -31.79 6.08
C VAL A 161 19.59 -32.50 7.37
N GLY A 162 19.08 -32.06 8.53
CA GLY A 162 19.36 -32.66 9.83
C GLY A 162 18.88 -34.09 9.94
N VAL A 163 17.67 -34.39 9.45
CA VAL A 163 17.13 -35.76 9.39
C VAL A 163 18.00 -36.63 8.48
N ASN A 164 18.33 -36.13 7.28
CA ASN A 164 19.17 -36.86 6.32
C ASN A 164 20.59 -37.11 6.84
N ALA A 165 21.12 -36.21 7.66
CA ALA A 165 22.41 -36.36 8.33
C ALA A 165 22.34 -37.22 9.60
N GLY A 166 21.16 -37.66 10.03
CA GLY A 166 20.96 -38.42 11.27
C GLY A 166 21.19 -37.62 12.55
N VAL A 167 21.20 -36.28 12.46
CA VAL A 167 21.46 -35.38 13.59
C VAL A 167 20.19 -35.16 14.42
N ILE A 168 19.03 -35.16 13.76
CA ILE A 168 17.71 -35.01 14.41
C ILE A 168 16.82 -36.19 14.05
N SER A 169 15.91 -36.52 14.97
CA SER A 169 14.89 -37.55 14.72
C SER A 169 13.78 -37.04 13.80
N SER A 170 12.98 -37.95 13.24
CA SER A 170 11.81 -37.58 12.44
C SER A 170 10.76 -36.83 13.24
N ASP A 171 10.65 -37.13 14.55
CA ASP A 171 9.74 -36.45 15.47
C ASP A 171 10.20 -35.02 15.76
N GLU A 172 11.51 -34.82 16.02
CA GLU A 172 12.10 -33.49 16.16
C GLU A 172 11.92 -32.65 14.89
N SER A 173 12.01 -33.28 13.71
CA SER A 173 11.74 -32.58 12.46
C SER A 173 10.29 -32.13 12.35
N ARG A 174 9.32 -32.94 12.79
CA ARG A 174 7.90 -32.53 12.83
C ARG A 174 7.72 -31.36 13.77
N LEU A 175 8.32 -31.40 14.95
CA LEU A 175 8.31 -30.30 15.92
C LEU A 175 8.87 -29.00 15.32
N VAL A 176 10.03 -29.05 14.67
CA VAL A 176 10.66 -27.88 14.02
C VAL A 176 9.78 -27.32 12.91
N ILE A 177 9.18 -28.20 12.09
CA ILE A 177 8.25 -27.80 11.04
C ILE A 177 7.03 -27.09 11.66
N SER A 178 6.38 -27.71 12.65
CA SER A 178 5.21 -27.16 13.33
C SER A 178 5.46 -25.78 13.94
N VAL A 179 6.58 -25.60 14.65
CA VAL A 179 6.95 -24.31 15.26
C VAL A 179 7.25 -23.25 14.19
N THR A 180 7.96 -23.63 13.13
CA THR A 180 8.28 -22.71 12.03
C THR A 180 7.02 -22.25 11.32
N VAL A 181 6.10 -23.16 11.02
CA VAL A 181 4.80 -22.86 10.39
C VAL A 181 3.98 -21.93 11.26
N MET A 182 3.85 -22.23 12.56
CA MET A 182 3.11 -21.39 13.50
C MET A 182 3.71 -19.96 13.54
N SER A 183 5.05 -19.85 13.49
CA SER A 183 5.74 -18.56 13.38
C SER A 183 5.46 -17.83 12.06
N LEU A 184 5.47 -18.52 10.93
CA LEU A 184 5.14 -17.94 9.63
C LEU A 184 3.68 -17.48 9.55
N ALA A 185 2.75 -18.27 10.08
CA ALA A 185 1.33 -17.95 10.13
C ALA A 185 1.03 -16.74 11.03
N LEU A 186 1.75 -16.60 12.15
CA LEU A 186 1.61 -15.47 13.08
C LEU A 186 2.39 -14.23 12.65
N SER A 187 3.25 -14.32 11.63
CA SER A 187 4.09 -13.20 11.19
C SER A 187 3.32 -11.94 10.77
N PRO A 188 2.24 -12.00 9.97
CA PRO A 188 1.50 -10.80 9.61
C PRO A 188 0.98 -10.04 10.83
N ILE A 189 0.53 -10.78 11.86
CA ILE A 189 0.07 -10.22 13.13
C ILE A 189 1.24 -9.56 13.86
N TRP A 190 2.40 -10.19 13.85
CA TRP A 190 3.63 -9.68 14.45
C TRP A 190 4.09 -8.38 13.81
N VAL A 191 4.12 -8.31 12.47
CA VAL A 191 4.48 -7.11 11.70
C VAL A 191 3.47 -5.99 11.93
N PHE A 192 2.18 -6.29 11.94
CA PHE A 192 1.14 -5.31 12.21
C PHE A 192 1.25 -4.72 13.62
N THR A 193 1.49 -5.59 14.61
CA THR A 193 1.69 -5.19 16.00
C THR A 193 2.96 -4.35 16.14
N ALA A 194 4.08 -4.77 15.53
CA ALA A 194 5.32 -4.00 15.51
C ALA A 194 5.16 -2.62 14.86
N ARG A 195 4.38 -2.51 13.76
CA ARG A 195 4.04 -1.22 13.14
C ARG A 195 3.21 -0.35 14.08
N ARG A 196 2.21 -0.91 14.77
CA ARG A 196 1.43 -0.18 15.78
C ARG A 196 2.29 0.31 16.94
N LEU A 197 3.18 -0.53 17.49
CA LEU A 197 4.11 -0.11 18.53
C LEU A 197 5.09 0.95 18.04
N ARG A 198 5.55 0.88 16.78
CA ARG A 198 6.39 1.92 16.17
C ARG A 198 5.69 3.27 16.12
N LEU A 199 4.43 3.29 15.71
CA LEU A 199 3.64 4.52 15.67
C LEU A 199 3.47 5.14 17.06
N LEU A 200 3.26 4.31 18.09
CA LEU A 200 3.17 4.76 19.48
C LEU A 200 4.52 5.27 20.02
N ALA A 201 5.62 4.61 19.66
CA ALA A 201 6.97 4.95 20.12
C ALA A 201 7.54 6.21 19.42
N GLN A 202 7.24 6.42 18.14
CA GLN A 202 7.75 7.57 17.37
C GLN A 202 7.05 8.89 17.71
N TYR A 203 5.84 8.85 18.26
CA TYR A 203 5.08 10.06 18.55
C TYR A 203 5.17 10.55 19.98
N GLY A 204 5.16 9.70 21.01
CA GLY A 204 4.99 10.24 22.38
C GLY A 204 3.77 11.17 22.51
N VAL A 205 2.76 11.03 21.63
CA VAL A 205 1.53 11.83 21.58
C VAL A 205 0.35 10.95 21.97
N THR A 206 -0.44 11.45 22.92
CA THR A 206 -1.60 10.84 23.56
C THR A 206 -2.89 10.85 22.70
N GLU A 207 -2.84 11.15 21.40
CA GLU A 207 -4.05 11.20 20.57
C GLU A 207 -3.95 10.42 19.25
N ALA A 208 -4.93 9.52 19.08
CA ALA A 208 -5.07 8.60 17.96
C ALA A 208 -5.44 9.26 16.62
N GLY A 209 -5.80 10.55 16.61
CA GLY A 209 -6.29 11.26 15.42
C GLY A 209 -5.19 11.58 14.40
N GLU A 210 -3.98 11.90 14.87
CA GLU A 210 -2.87 12.31 14.00
C GLU A 210 -2.20 11.11 13.30
N LEU A 211 -2.18 9.96 13.98
CA LEU A 211 -1.73 8.68 13.45
C LEU A 211 -2.60 8.15 12.31
N MET A 212 -3.93 8.29 12.44
CA MET A 212 -4.86 7.94 11.36
C MET A 212 -4.64 8.84 10.15
N ARG A 213 -4.35 10.12 10.37
CA ARG A 213 -4.15 11.09 9.30
C ARG A 213 -2.83 10.93 8.54
N MET A 214 -1.79 10.35 9.15
CA MET A 214 -0.51 10.12 8.48
C MET A 214 -0.41 8.75 7.79
N VAL A 215 -1.06 7.72 8.35
CA VAL A 215 -1.08 6.36 7.75
C VAL A 215 -2.12 6.25 6.63
N TYR A 216 -3.28 6.90 6.80
CA TYR A 216 -4.34 6.89 5.79
C TYR A 216 -4.44 8.19 4.99
N GLY A 217 -3.70 9.25 5.32
CA GLY A 217 -3.77 10.55 4.65
C GLY A 217 -3.71 10.49 3.12
N PRO A 218 -2.68 9.87 2.51
CA PRO A 218 -2.55 9.84 1.06
C PRO A 218 -3.66 9.06 0.35
N GLU A 219 -4.14 7.96 0.95
CA GLU A 219 -5.15 7.10 0.33
C GLU A 219 -6.59 7.53 0.65
N ALA A 220 -6.84 8.03 1.86
CA ALA A 220 -8.13 8.58 2.25
C ALA A 220 -8.38 9.95 1.61
N GLU A 221 -7.35 10.77 1.38
CA GLU A 221 -7.48 12.01 0.62
C GLU A 221 -7.73 11.72 -0.86
N MET A 222 -7.11 10.67 -1.43
CA MET A 222 -7.42 10.23 -2.79
C MET A 222 -8.87 9.74 -2.90
N VAL A 223 -9.31 8.82 -2.02
CA VAL A 223 -10.70 8.32 -2.00
C VAL A 223 -11.70 9.42 -1.68
N ALA A 224 -11.37 10.37 -0.79
CA ALA A 224 -12.21 11.52 -0.48
C ALA A 224 -12.29 12.50 -1.65
N LEU A 225 -11.20 12.74 -2.40
CA LEU A 225 -11.22 13.58 -3.60
C LEU A 225 -12.02 12.90 -4.73
N THR A 226 -11.97 11.58 -4.88
CA THR A 226 -12.83 10.84 -5.82
C THR A 226 -14.30 10.85 -5.39
N PHE A 227 -14.58 10.70 -4.09
CA PHE A 227 -15.95 10.74 -3.55
C PHE A 227 -16.55 12.15 -3.54
N ASP A 228 -15.78 13.18 -3.21
CA ASP A 228 -16.22 14.58 -3.19
C ASP A 228 -16.41 15.09 -4.63
N GLY A 229 -15.57 14.66 -5.58
CA GLY A 229 -15.79 14.81 -7.01
C GLY A 229 -17.12 14.20 -7.48
N ALA A 230 -17.42 12.95 -7.09
CA ALA A 230 -18.65 12.24 -7.44
C ALA A 230 -19.91 12.80 -6.73
N MET A 231 -19.78 13.24 -5.48
CA MET A 231 -20.85 13.90 -4.72
C MET A 231 -21.12 15.31 -5.24
N SER A 232 -20.11 16.03 -5.75
CA SER A 232 -20.30 17.39 -6.30
C SER A 232 -21.17 17.42 -7.55
N GLU A 233 -21.09 16.39 -8.42
CA GLU A 233 -21.99 16.19 -9.57
C GLU A 233 -23.44 15.97 -9.09
N THR A 234 -23.61 15.13 -8.07
CA THR A 234 -24.92 14.80 -7.49
C THR A 234 -25.55 16.00 -6.77
N GLN A 235 -24.72 16.79 -6.07
CA GLN A 235 -25.14 17.97 -5.32
C GLN A 235 -25.45 19.17 -6.23
N ARG A 236 -24.73 19.34 -7.35
CA ARG A 236 -25.07 20.32 -8.40
C ARG A 236 -26.41 19.99 -9.06
N SER A 237 -26.68 18.71 -9.31
CA SER A 237 -27.98 18.25 -9.82
C SER A 237 -29.13 18.54 -8.84
N ARG A 238 -28.95 18.21 -7.55
CA ARG A 238 -29.94 18.50 -6.50
C ARG A 238 -30.18 20.00 -6.32
N ARG A 239 -29.14 20.84 -6.42
CA ARG A 239 -29.28 22.31 -6.30
C ARG A 239 -30.02 22.90 -7.50
N ARG A 240 -29.82 22.39 -8.71
CA ARG A 240 -30.62 22.75 -9.90
C ARG A 240 -32.09 22.34 -9.73
N VAL A 241 -32.34 21.12 -9.27
CA VAL A 241 -33.71 20.63 -9.01
C VAL A 241 -34.39 21.41 -7.89
N ALA A 242 -33.69 21.73 -6.80
CA ALA A 242 -34.22 22.54 -5.70
C ALA A 242 -34.54 23.98 -6.13
N LEU A 243 -33.68 24.60 -6.93
CA LEU A 243 -33.94 25.92 -7.51
C LEU A 243 -35.11 25.90 -8.49
N PHE A 244 -35.24 24.84 -9.29
CA PHE A 244 -36.39 24.65 -10.19
C PHE A 244 -37.70 24.52 -9.41
N LEU A 245 -37.74 23.67 -8.38
CA LEU A 245 -38.90 23.50 -7.51
C LEU A 245 -39.25 24.78 -6.75
N ARG A 246 -38.25 25.54 -6.27
CA ARG A 246 -38.47 26.83 -5.58
C ARG A 246 -39.06 27.88 -6.52
N ARG A 247 -38.59 27.96 -7.77
CA ARG A 247 -39.19 28.83 -8.80
C ARG A 247 -40.64 28.46 -9.07
N HIS A 248 -40.96 27.17 -9.11
CA HIS A 248 -42.32 26.70 -9.34
C HIS A 248 -43.27 27.02 -8.17
N ARG A 249 -42.81 26.87 -6.92
CA ARG A 249 -43.58 27.22 -5.73
C ARG A 249 -43.84 28.72 -5.63
N LEU A 250 -42.85 29.56 -5.95
CA LEU A 250 -43.00 31.02 -5.95
C LEU A 250 -43.97 31.50 -7.03
N LYS A 251 -43.97 30.89 -8.23
CA LYS A 251 -44.99 31.18 -9.26
C LYS A 251 -46.40 30.83 -8.77
N ARG A 252 -46.58 29.66 -8.12
CA ARG A 252 -47.88 29.28 -7.55
C ARG A 252 -48.32 30.20 -6.42
N LYS A 253 -47.38 30.65 -5.57
CA LYS A 253 -47.69 31.59 -4.48
C LYS A 253 -48.05 32.97 -5.02
N ARG A 254 -47.32 33.49 -6.01
CA ARG A 254 -47.68 34.73 -6.71
C ARG A 254 -49.03 34.64 -7.42
N ALA A 255 -49.36 33.52 -8.05
CA ALA A 255 -50.68 33.31 -8.65
C ALA A 255 -51.80 33.25 -7.60
N LYS A 256 -51.51 32.77 -6.39
CA LYS A 256 -52.46 32.73 -5.27
C LYS A 256 -52.63 34.10 -4.63
N ASP A 257 -51.54 34.80 -4.35
CA ASP A 257 -51.55 36.18 -3.82
C ASP A 257 -52.22 37.13 -4.81
N GLN A 258 -51.96 36.98 -6.12
CA GLN A 258 -52.60 37.79 -7.16
C GLN A 258 -54.11 37.53 -7.25
N ARG A 259 -54.54 36.27 -7.02
CA ARG A 259 -55.96 35.89 -6.96
C ARG A 259 -56.65 36.39 -5.69
N GLU A 260 -55.95 36.39 -4.56
CA GLU A 260 -56.43 36.98 -3.30
C GLU A 260 -56.53 38.51 -3.37
N THR A 261 -55.59 39.19 -4.03
CA THR A 261 -55.71 40.64 -4.29
C THR A 261 -56.83 41.00 -5.27
N LEU A 262 -57.12 40.14 -6.26
CA LEU A 262 -58.25 40.34 -7.17
C LEU A 262 -59.60 40.17 -6.43
N LEU A 263 -59.71 39.14 -5.57
CA LEU A 263 -60.88 38.93 -4.71
C LEU A 263 -61.08 40.10 -3.73
N LYS A 264 -59.99 40.61 -3.14
CA LYS A 264 -60.05 41.78 -2.23
C LYS A 264 -60.39 43.09 -2.94
N ALA A 265 -60.12 43.19 -4.24
CA ALA A 265 -60.54 44.33 -5.07
C ALA A 265 -62.04 44.22 -5.47
N GLU A 266 -62.56 43.01 -5.66
CA GLU A 266 -64.00 42.75 -5.80
C GLU A 266 -64.77 43.06 -4.50
N ASP A 267 -64.23 42.69 -3.34
CA ASP A 267 -64.83 42.93 -2.03
C ASP A 267 -64.77 44.42 -1.59
N ALA A 268 -63.92 45.23 -2.22
CA ALA A 268 -63.80 46.66 -1.95
C ALA A 268 -64.74 47.54 -2.81
N HIS A 269 -65.53 46.94 -3.70
CA HIS A 269 -66.53 47.65 -4.52
C HIS A 269 -67.99 47.39 -4.07
N SER A 270 -68.21 46.82 -2.88
CA SER A 270 -69.54 46.55 -2.33
C SER A 270 -69.73 47.08 -0.89
N GLY A 271 -69.90 48.41 -0.76
CA GLY A 271 -70.41 49.07 0.46
C GLY A 271 -70.32 50.62 0.36
N PRO A 272 -71.31 51.40 0.84
CA PRO A 272 -71.90 52.52 0.09
C PRO A 272 -71.19 53.89 0.19
N ALA A 273 -71.56 54.75 -0.76
CA ALA A 273 -70.99 56.04 -1.14
C ALA A 273 -71.22 57.21 -0.16
N ASP A 274 -70.28 58.15 -0.14
CA ASP A 274 -70.59 59.59 -0.17
C ASP A 274 -69.45 60.41 -0.82
N SER A 275 -69.90 61.40 -1.59
CA SER A 275 -69.33 62.11 -2.76
C SER A 275 -68.37 63.30 -2.46
N PRO A 276 -68.05 64.18 -3.44
CA PRO A 276 -67.30 64.02 -4.70
C PRO A 276 -66.02 64.92 -4.69
N ILE A 277 -65.22 64.93 -5.77
CA ILE A 277 -64.64 66.15 -6.41
C ILE A 277 -63.56 65.76 -7.46
N THR A 278 -63.92 66.08 -8.71
CA THR A 278 -63.14 66.48 -9.92
C THR A 278 -62.01 65.64 -10.51
N ALA A 279 -62.29 65.29 -11.77
CA ALA A 279 -61.37 64.99 -12.86
C ALA A 279 -60.22 65.99 -13.02
N ALA A 280 -59.04 65.49 -13.39
CA ALA A 280 -58.22 66.02 -14.49
C ALA A 280 -56.97 65.15 -14.75
N ASP A 281 -56.86 64.71 -16.01
CA ASP A 281 -55.65 64.65 -16.83
C ASP A 281 -54.64 63.46 -16.82
N ALA A 282 -54.61 62.84 -18.01
CA ALA A 282 -53.43 62.50 -18.84
C ALA A 282 -52.85 61.06 -18.84
N LYS A 283 -53.35 60.29 -19.82
CA LYS A 283 -52.69 59.44 -20.87
C LYS A 283 -51.44 58.57 -20.56
N PRO A 284 -51.30 57.39 -21.23
CA PRO A 284 -50.38 56.32 -20.86
C PRO A 284 -49.06 56.33 -21.65
N ALA A 285 -48.00 55.76 -21.07
CA ALA A 285 -46.77 55.43 -21.80
C ALA A 285 -46.28 54.02 -21.43
N ALA A 286 -46.26 53.15 -22.45
CA ALA A 286 -45.67 51.83 -22.43
C ALA A 286 -44.13 51.90 -22.42
N LEU A 287 -43.44 50.97 -21.76
CA LEU A 287 -42.03 50.70 -22.05
C LEU A 287 -41.67 49.20 -21.89
N LYS A 288 -41.03 48.68 -22.94
CA LYS A 288 -40.56 47.30 -23.17
C LYS A 288 -39.39 46.91 -22.25
N PRO A 289 -39.13 45.60 -22.06
CA PRO A 289 -38.02 45.12 -21.23
C PRO A 289 -36.69 45.11 -21.99
N THR A 290 -35.64 45.67 -21.37
CA THR A 290 -34.25 45.62 -21.85
C THR A 290 -33.44 44.60 -21.05
N THR A 291 -32.83 43.66 -21.77
CA THR A 291 -31.79 42.71 -21.34
C THR A 291 -30.41 43.39 -21.30
N PRO A 292 -29.52 43.07 -20.34
CA PRO A 292 -28.12 43.49 -20.40
C PRO A 292 -27.26 42.49 -21.19
N LYS A 293 -26.40 43.03 -22.07
CA LYS A 293 -25.36 42.38 -22.89
C LYS A 293 -24.02 42.31 -22.10
N PRO A 294 -23.09 41.37 -22.42
CA PRO A 294 -21.88 41.16 -21.63
C PRO A 294 -20.70 42.03 -22.09
N ASP A 295 -19.92 42.54 -21.14
CA ASP A 295 -18.69 43.28 -21.41
C ASP A 295 -17.47 42.35 -21.46
N ALA A 296 -16.68 42.56 -22.50
CA ALA A 296 -15.35 42.01 -22.73
C ALA A 296 -14.30 43.11 -22.51
N ALA A 297 -13.11 42.70 -22.05
CA ALA A 297 -11.76 43.19 -22.40
C ALA A 297 -10.86 43.45 -21.19
N LYS A 298 -9.82 42.61 -21.03
CA LYS A 298 -8.44 42.97 -21.39
C LYS A 298 -7.51 41.77 -21.21
N GLU A 299 -6.90 41.36 -22.31
CA GLU A 299 -5.74 40.48 -22.39
C GLU A 299 -4.48 41.23 -21.94
N GLU A 300 -3.62 40.58 -21.16
CA GLU A 300 -2.23 40.97 -20.96
C GLU A 300 -1.35 39.71 -21.11
N LYS A 301 -0.41 39.74 -22.06
CA LYS A 301 0.47 38.64 -22.49
C LYS A 301 1.75 38.56 -21.64
N PRO A 302 2.46 37.41 -21.64
CA PRO A 302 3.46 37.05 -20.63
C PRO A 302 4.87 37.54 -20.94
N LYS A 303 5.64 37.83 -19.88
CA LYS A 303 7.06 38.23 -19.93
C LYS A 303 7.97 37.05 -19.55
N LYS A 304 8.86 36.67 -20.48
CA LYS A 304 9.98 35.72 -20.32
C LYS A 304 11.13 36.39 -19.55
N PRO A 305 11.94 35.68 -18.76
CA PRO A 305 13.29 36.10 -18.40
C PRO A 305 14.37 35.29 -19.14
N ASP A 306 15.47 35.98 -19.41
CA ASP A 306 16.56 35.68 -20.33
C ASP A 306 17.53 34.59 -19.87
N THR A 307 18.13 33.97 -20.88
CA THR A 307 19.37 33.19 -20.84
C THR A 307 20.58 34.12 -20.73
N LYS A 308 21.46 33.88 -19.75
CA LYS A 308 22.92 34.05 -19.88
C LYS A 308 23.62 33.04 -18.97
#